data_AF-A0AAJ5YZQ4-F1
#
_entry.id   AF-A0AAJ5YZQ4-F1
#
_cell.length_a   1.000
_cell.length_b   1.000
_cell.length_c   1.000
_cell.angle_alpha   90.00
_cell.angle_beta   90.00
_cell.angle_gamma   90.00
#
_symmetry.space_group_name_H-M   'P 1'
#
loop_
_entity.id
_entity.type
_entity.pdbx_description
1 polymer ?
#
loop_
_entity_poly.entity_id
_entity_poly.type
_entity_poly.pdbx_seq_one_letter_code
_entity_poly.pdbx_strand_id
1 'polypeptide(L)'
;MAFGQQRTHGRRGRPPKDPSARAAAQRASLPLEEPSSSSMHALSPSAAGMAPLTSGHAPKVRRPNETDAQSSVEEFETLLQDMRMRYEKSIDERVQQAIQERDAIQAQFDRLKDLRMTQSEKTLVEWKKASETRHRHVLESLASWKNRAEHAEHRVKELERTTPKGSEAEPRATQLEQDVSTLTEQLARVQRALGDEQARRADLEEQMHAYTANEDERAIRRMYEDLTGFMVRQVDLPHPEEAHRRYHIVFTGADFYDFQFSLEESKLHVSSSDGGQVVRDDFVYMPHINHARDAHLLASGHMPDHFLEQIRFERGAATKFLMALHRSLKK
;
A
#
# COMPACT_ATOMS: atom_id res chain seq x y z
N MET A 1 -74.59 -6.96 -22.25
CA MET A 1 -73.87 -6.08 -23.19
C MET A 1 -73.27 -4.92 -22.42
N ALA A 2 -71.94 -4.85 -22.31
CA ALA A 2 -71.20 -3.65 -21.93
C ALA A 2 -69.73 -3.85 -22.36
N PHE A 3 -69.28 -3.05 -23.33
CA PHE A 3 -67.92 -2.99 -23.83
C PHE A 3 -67.06 -2.12 -22.90
N GLY A 4 -65.89 -2.62 -22.49
CA GLY A 4 -64.86 -1.89 -21.75
C GLY A 4 -63.53 -1.97 -22.47
N GLN A 5 -63.05 -0.82 -22.95
CA GLN A 5 -61.95 -0.64 -23.90
C GLN A 5 -60.56 -1.02 -23.35
N GLN A 6 -59.72 -1.54 -24.26
CA GLN A 6 -58.28 -1.70 -24.11
C GLN A 6 -57.57 -0.35 -24.12
N ARG A 7 -56.61 -0.15 -23.19
CA ARG A 7 -55.58 0.90 -23.26
C ARG A 7 -54.20 0.25 -23.28
N THR A 8 -53.52 0.32 -24.42
CA THR A 8 -52.09 0.02 -24.56
C THR A 8 -51.28 1.28 -24.29
N HIS A 9 -50.48 1.29 -23.22
CA HIS A 9 -49.45 2.32 -23.03
C HIS A 9 -48.10 1.83 -23.54
N GLY A 10 -47.60 2.51 -24.57
CA GLY A 10 -46.28 2.31 -25.14
C GLY A 10 -45.16 2.61 -24.15
N ARG A 11 -44.22 1.67 -24.02
CA ARG A 11 -42.95 1.86 -23.33
C ARG A 11 -42.05 2.77 -24.19
N ARG A 12 -42.08 4.08 -23.92
CA ARG A 12 -40.94 4.95 -24.27
C ARG A 12 -39.81 4.63 -23.30
N GLY A 13 -38.76 4.00 -23.83
CA GLY A 13 -37.56 3.65 -23.08
C GLY A 13 -36.91 4.88 -22.46
N ARG A 14 -36.70 4.84 -21.14
CA ARG A 14 -35.73 5.73 -20.49
C ARG A 14 -34.33 5.15 -20.73
N PRO A 15 -33.34 5.98 -21.08
CA PRO A 15 -31.97 5.51 -21.21
C PRO A 15 -31.44 5.08 -19.82
N PRO A 16 -30.56 4.07 -19.74
CA PRO A 16 -29.94 3.67 -18.49
C PRO A 16 -29.14 4.82 -17.90
N LYS A 17 -29.28 5.05 -16.59
CA LYS A 17 -28.63 6.15 -15.86
C LYS A 17 -27.22 5.77 -15.36
N ASP A 18 -26.61 4.74 -15.95
CA ASP A 18 -25.30 4.24 -15.54
C ASP A 18 -24.22 4.49 -16.61
N PRO A 19 -23.14 5.23 -16.27
CA PRO A 19 -22.03 5.50 -17.19
C PRO A 19 -21.20 4.24 -17.52
N SER A 20 -21.31 3.16 -16.75
CA SER A 20 -20.55 1.92 -16.98
C SER A 20 -21.06 1.09 -18.17
N ALA A 21 -22.36 1.18 -18.49
CA ALA A 21 -22.96 0.43 -19.60
C ALA A 21 -22.50 0.94 -20.98
N ARG A 22 -22.05 2.21 -21.07
CA ARG A 22 -21.54 2.80 -22.31
C ARG A 22 -20.12 2.33 -22.66
N ALA A 23 -19.31 2.00 -21.65
CA ALA A 23 -17.94 1.52 -21.84
C ALA A 23 -17.87 0.07 -22.33
N ALA A 24 -18.85 -0.77 -21.95
CA ALA A 24 -18.91 -2.17 -22.39
C ALA A 24 -19.24 -2.31 -23.89
N ALA A 25 -20.07 -1.41 -24.43
CA ALA A 25 -20.46 -1.44 -25.84
C ALA A 25 -19.34 -1.00 -26.80
N GLN A 26 -18.33 -0.24 -26.33
CA GLN A 26 -17.19 0.20 -27.15
C GLN A 26 -16.00 -0.77 -27.13
N ARG A 27 -15.99 -1.76 -26.24
CA ARG A 27 -14.89 -2.74 -26.12
C ARG A 27 -15.04 -3.98 -26.99
N ALA A 28 -16.18 -4.17 -27.66
CA ALA A 28 -16.46 -5.35 -28.47
C ALA A 28 -15.98 -5.26 -29.93
N SER A 29 -15.21 -4.22 -30.30
CA SER A 29 -14.82 -3.98 -31.70
C SER A 29 -13.36 -3.56 -31.85
N LEU A 30 -12.40 -4.37 -31.38
CA LEU A 30 -11.00 -4.28 -31.82
C LEU A 30 -10.38 -5.69 -31.92
N PRO A 31 -9.67 -6.01 -33.01
CA PRO A 31 -9.02 -7.30 -33.18
C PRO A 31 -7.72 -7.38 -32.37
N LEU A 32 -7.45 -8.59 -31.89
CA LEU A 32 -6.32 -9.00 -31.07
C LEU A 32 -5.05 -9.07 -31.94
N GLU A 33 -4.12 -8.16 -31.75
CA GLU A 33 -2.74 -8.24 -32.25
C GLU A 33 -1.80 -8.37 -31.03
N GLU A 34 -1.09 -9.50 -30.94
CA GLU A 34 0.12 -9.63 -30.13
C GLU A 34 1.24 -8.77 -30.75
N PRO A 35 2.19 -8.25 -29.95
CA PRO A 35 3.52 -8.84 -30.08
C PRO A 35 4.42 -8.81 -28.83
N SER A 36 5.17 -9.91 -28.69
CA SER A 36 6.63 -10.01 -28.63
C SER A 36 7.45 -9.13 -27.67
N SER A 37 8.19 -9.86 -26.83
CA SER A 37 9.32 -9.47 -26.00
C SER A 37 10.52 -8.89 -26.75
N SER A 38 11.11 -7.81 -26.23
CA SER A 38 12.51 -7.35 -26.41
C SER A 38 12.79 -6.31 -25.32
N SER A 39 13.68 -6.54 -24.35
CA SER A 39 15.16 -6.49 -24.40
C SER A 39 15.74 -5.06 -24.43
N MET A 40 16.41 -4.73 -23.31
CA MET A 40 17.63 -3.92 -23.17
C MET A 40 17.61 -2.38 -23.00
N HIS A 41 18.51 -2.00 -22.07
CA HIS A 41 19.31 -0.78 -21.92
C HIS A 41 18.78 0.43 -21.13
N ALA A 42 19.37 0.55 -19.92
CA ALA A 42 19.55 1.78 -19.18
C ALA A 42 20.67 2.64 -19.81
N LEU A 43 20.46 3.94 -19.92
CA LEU A 43 21.51 4.93 -20.12
C LEU A 43 21.25 6.18 -19.28
N SER A 44 22.30 6.57 -18.55
CA SER A 44 22.44 7.79 -17.76
C SER A 44 22.53 9.05 -18.65
N PRO A 45 22.16 10.24 -18.17
CA PRO A 45 22.49 11.49 -18.84
C PRO A 45 23.85 12.03 -18.34
N SER A 46 24.73 12.28 -19.31
CA SER A 46 26.04 12.92 -19.14
C SER A 46 25.94 14.42 -19.39
N ALA A 47 26.71 15.18 -18.61
CA ALA A 47 26.89 16.62 -18.70
C ALA A 47 27.85 17.02 -19.83
N ALA A 48 27.54 18.09 -20.57
CA ALA A 48 28.49 19.02 -21.17
C ALA A 48 27.75 20.11 -21.96
N GLY A 49 28.28 21.34 -21.95
CA GLY A 49 27.97 22.31 -22.99
C GLY A 49 28.09 23.77 -22.60
N MET A 50 29.29 24.22 -22.23
CA MET A 50 29.61 25.66 -22.22
C MET A 50 29.60 26.19 -23.66
N ALA A 51 28.94 27.33 -23.88
CA ALA A 51 28.99 28.06 -25.15
C ALA A 51 29.92 29.29 -25.02
N PRO A 52 30.89 29.49 -25.94
CA PRO A 52 31.68 30.71 -26.01
C PRO A 52 30.99 31.77 -26.87
N LEU A 53 30.99 33.01 -26.39
CA LEU A 53 30.59 34.19 -27.16
C LEU A 53 31.79 34.67 -27.99
N THR A 54 31.68 34.62 -29.32
CA THR A 54 32.61 35.32 -30.21
C THR A 54 31.93 35.92 -31.44
N SER A 55 32.18 37.21 -31.63
CA SER A 55 32.48 37.89 -32.90
C SER A 55 31.35 38.34 -33.84
N GLY A 56 31.55 39.54 -34.40
CA GLY A 56 30.94 40.01 -35.65
C GLY A 56 30.32 41.40 -35.56
N HIS A 57 31.12 42.48 -35.59
CA HIS A 57 31.25 43.38 -36.77
C HIS A 57 30.00 44.21 -37.12
N ALA A 58 30.07 45.49 -36.77
CA ALA A 58 29.13 46.53 -37.18
C ALA A 58 29.29 46.87 -38.68
N PRO A 59 28.20 46.89 -39.47
CA PRO A 59 28.27 47.36 -40.84
C PRO A 59 28.17 48.89 -40.90
N LYS A 60 28.96 49.42 -41.84
CA LYS A 60 29.15 50.84 -42.14
C LYS A 60 27.89 51.39 -42.84
N VAL A 61 27.30 52.43 -42.26
CA VAL A 61 26.13 53.15 -42.77
C VAL A 61 26.43 53.75 -44.14
N ARG A 62 25.72 53.29 -45.18
CA ARG A 62 25.68 53.89 -46.52
C ARG A 62 24.32 54.56 -46.69
N ARG A 63 24.31 55.84 -47.08
CA ARG A 63 23.10 56.65 -47.27
C ARG A 63 22.19 56.03 -48.35
N PRO A 64 20.87 55.93 -48.13
CA PRO A 64 19.95 55.38 -49.11
C PRO A 64 19.57 56.42 -50.18
N ASN A 65 19.42 55.95 -51.42
CA ASN A 65 18.78 56.65 -52.52
C ASN A 65 17.26 56.49 -52.39
N GLU A 66 16.50 57.58 -52.58
CA GLU A 66 15.07 57.68 -52.26
C GLU A 66 14.10 56.98 -53.25
N THR A 67 14.56 56.04 -54.07
CA THR A 67 13.70 55.29 -55.02
C THR A 67 13.70 53.76 -54.83
N ASP A 68 14.58 53.20 -53.98
CA ASP A 68 14.58 51.77 -53.59
C ASP A 68 13.84 51.50 -52.27
N ALA A 69 13.34 52.56 -51.61
CA ALA A 69 12.77 52.48 -50.26
C ALA A 69 11.45 51.69 -50.19
N GLN A 70 10.72 51.53 -51.29
CA GLN A 70 9.45 50.78 -51.30
C GLN A 70 9.68 49.26 -51.40
N SER A 71 10.61 48.81 -52.26
CA SER A 71 10.98 47.39 -52.39
C SER A 71 11.59 46.83 -51.09
N SER A 72 12.41 47.64 -50.40
CA SER A 72 13.01 47.24 -49.13
C SER A 72 12.00 47.08 -47.99
N VAL A 73 10.86 47.77 -48.06
CA VAL A 73 9.81 47.69 -47.03
C VAL A 73 9.00 46.41 -47.21
N GLU A 74 8.62 46.06 -48.43
CA GLU A 74 7.92 44.80 -48.72
C GLU A 74 8.79 43.56 -48.40
N GLU A 75 10.08 43.59 -48.75
CA GLU A 75 11.04 42.53 -48.37
C GLU A 75 11.22 42.41 -46.85
N PHE A 76 11.24 43.54 -46.13
CA PHE A 76 11.33 43.54 -44.68
C PHE A 76 10.04 43.02 -44.02
N GLU A 77 8.87 43.36 -44.56
CA GLU A 77 7.58 42.84 -44.10
C GLU A 77 7.45 41.33 -44.31
N THR A 78 7.88 40.82 -45.47
CA THR A 78 7.89 39.37 -45.75
C THR A 78 8.86 38.63 -44.82
N LEU A 79 10.04 39.20 -44.53
CA LEU A 79 10.97 38.62 -43.56
C LEU A 79 10.39 38.59 -42.14
N LEU A 80 9.69 39.65 -41.71
CA LEU A 80 9.01 39.68 -40.42
C LEU A 80 7.87 38.65 -40.35
N GLN A 81 7.11 38.48 -41.43
CA GLN A 81 6.08 37.45 -41.52
C GLN A 81 6.68 36.05 -41.47
N ASP A 82 7.77 35.78 -42.18
CA ASP A 82 8.47 34.48 -42.14
C ASP A 82 9.04 34.20 -40.74
N MET A 83 9.68 35.19 -40.10
CA MET A 83 10.13 35.07 -38.72
C MET A 83 8.96 34.77 -37.78
N ARG A 84 7.83 35.47 -37.92
CA ARG A 84 6.63 35.22 -37.12
C ARG A 84 6.09 33.81 -37.31
N MET A 85 5.98 33.35 -38.56
CA MET A 85 5.52 31.98 -38.87
C MET A 85 6.46 30.92 -38.28
N ARG A 86 7.78 31.13 -38.34
CA ARG A 86 8.76 30.22 -37.72
C ARG A 86 8.64 30.21 -36.20
N TYR A 87 8.44 31.36 -35.57
CA TYR A 87 8.20 31.44 -34.12
C TYR A 87 6.91 30.75 -33.72
N GLU A 88 5.82 30.97 -34.45
CA GLU A 88 4.52 30.35 -34.20
C GLU A 88 4.61 28.83 -34.33
N LYS A 89 5.21 28.35 -35.42
CA LYS A 89 5.46 26.91 -35.63
C LYS A 89 6.32 26.31 -34.52
N SER A 90 7.38 27.00 -34.08
CA SER A 90 8.23 26.53 -32.98
C SER A 90 7.51 26.53 -31.63
N ILE A 91 6.54 27.42 -31.41
CA ILE A 91 5.67 27.40 -30.23
C ILE A 91 4.72 26.20 -30.31
N ASP A 92 4.07 26.00 -31.46
CA ASP A 92 3.13 24.89 -31.66
C ASP A 92 3.80 23.53 -31.49
N GLU A 93 5.01 23.35 -32.02
CA GLU A 93 5.81 22.13 -31.85
C GLU A 93 6.12 21.88 -30.37
N ARG A 94 6.52 22.93 -29.62
CA ARG A 94 6.77 22.81 -28.17
C ARG A 94 5.50 22.50 -27.39
N VAL A 95 4.36 23.08 -27.76
CA VAL A 95 3.07 22.79 -27.13
C VAL A 95 2.64 21.35 -27.40
N GLN A 96 2.78 20.87 -28.64
CA GLN A 96 2.48 19.49 -28.99
C GLN A 96 3.37 18.50 -28.24
N GLN A 97 4.67 18.80 -28.15
CA GLN A 97 5.60 18.00 -27.36
C GLN A 97 5.18 17.95 -25.89
N ALA A 98 4.84 19.10 -25.28
CA ALA A 98 4.39 19.17 -23.90
C ALA A 98 3.08 18.39 -23.65
N ILE A 99 2.16 18.38 -24.63
CA ILE A 99 0.92 17.57 -24.56
C ILE A 99 1.26 16.09 -24.60
N GLN A 100 2.14 15.66 -25.51
CA GLN A 100 2.56 14.26 -25.60
C GLN A 100 3.26 13.79 -24.32
N GLU A 101 4.14 14.62 -23.75
CA GLU A 101 4.82 14.35 -22.48
C GLU A 101 3.81 14.24 -21.33
N ARG A 102 2.85 15.17 -21.23
CA ARG A 102 1.77 15.11 -20.24
C ARG A 102 0.97 13.82 -20.35
N ASP A 103 0.57 13.45 -21.56
CA ASP A 103 -0.26 12.26 -21.79
C ASP A 103 0.52 10.96 -21.52
N ALA A 104 1.81 10.92 -21.84
CA ALA A 104 2.69 9.83 -21.48
C ALA A 104 2.83 9.68 -19.96
N ILE A 105 3.02 10.79 -19.23
CA ILE A 105 3.08 10.80 -17.76
C ILE A 105 1.74 10.34 -17.16
N GLN A 106 0.62 10.80 -17.69
CA GLN A 106 -0.71 10.38 -17.22
C GLN A 106 -0.93 8.88 -17.42
N ALA A 107 -0.54 8.33 -18.57
CA ALA A 107 -0.63 6.90 -18.84
C ALA A 107 0.28 6.07 -17.90
N GLN A 108 1.48 6.56 -17.58
CA GLN A 108 2.35 5.93 -16.60
C GLN A 108 1.75 5.97 -15.20
N PHE A 109 1.18 7.11 -14.81
CA PHE A 109 0.49 7.26 -13.53
C PHE A 109 -0.70 6.31 -13.38
N ASP A 110 -1.53 6.18 -14.42
CA ASP A 110 -2.67 5.27 -14.40
C ASP A 110 -2.23 3.79 -14.32
N ARG A 111 -1.16 3.41 -15.02
CA ARG A 111 -0.54 2.08 -14.88
C ARG A 111 -0.01 1.82 -13.47
N LEU A 112 0.66 2.80 -12.86
CA LEU A 112 1.14 2.71 -11.49
C LEU A 112 -0.01 2.60 -10.49
N LYS A 113 -1.11 3.30 -10.73
CA LYS A 113 -2.33 3.20 -9.94
C LYS A 113 -2.97 1.82 -10.04
N ASP A 114 -3.00 1.24 -11.23
CA ASP A 114 -3.48 -0.13 -11.47
C ASP A 114 -2.56 -1.20 -10.87
N LEU A 115 -1.25 -0.98 -10.86
CA LEU A 115 -0.26 -1.83 -10.17
C LEU A 115 -0.38 -1.72 -8.65
N ARG A 116 -0.67 -0.52 -8.13
CA ARG A 116 -0.90 -0.28 -6.71
C ARG A 116 -2.14 -1.00 -6.21
N MET A 117 -3.17 -1.12 -7.05
CA MET A 117 -4.31 -2.01 -6.80
C MET A 117 -3.87 -3.47 -7.02
N THR A 118 -3.29 -4.05 -5.98
CA THR A 118 -2.78 -5.43 -6.01
C THR A 118 -3.91 -6.41 -6.39
N GLN A 119 -3.58 -7.52 -7.06
CA GLN A 119 -4.56 -8.59 -7.35
C GLN A 119 -5.31 -9.02 -6.07
N SER A 120 -4.59 -9.09 -4.94
CA SER A 120 -5.16 -9.32 -3.61
C SER A 120 -6.23 -8.31 -3.22
N GLU A 121 -6.03 -7.01 -3.45
CA GLU A 121 -7.04 -5.98 -3.16
C GLU A 121 -8.31 -6.15 -4.02
N LYS A 122 -8.15 -6.46 -5.31
CA LYS A 122 -9.29 -6.74 -6.21
C LYS A 122 -10.09 -7.94 -5.71
N THR A 123 -9.39 -9.04 -5.38
CA THR A 123 -10.06 -10.21 -4.81
C THR A 123 -10.74 -9.90 -3.48
N LEU A 124 -10.12 -9.13 -2.58
CA LEU A 124 -10.70 -8.78 -1.28
C LEU A 124 -11.97 -7.95 -1.44
N VAL A 125 -12.01 -7.01 -2.38
CA VAL A 125 -13.21 -6.23 -2.71
C VAL A 125 -14.34 -7.13 -3.23
N GLU A 126 -14.04 -8.08 -4.10
CA GLU A 126 -15.01 -9.06 -4.61
C GLU A 126 -15.53 -9.97 -3.50
N TRP A 127 -14.64 -10.50 -2.65
CA TRP A 127 -14.99 -11.30 -1.49
C TRP A 127 -15.85 -10.53 -0.49
N LYS A 128 -15.54 -9.26 -0.23
CA LYS A 128 -16.35 -8.38 0.62
C LYS A 128 -17.74 -8.20 0.04
N LYS A 129 -17.86 -7.91 -1.26
CA LYS A 129 -19.15 -7.77 -1.94
C LYS A 129 -19.96 -9.07 -1.92
N ALA A 130 -19.32 -10.21 -2.12
CA ALA A 130 -19.94 -11.54 -2.03
C ALA A 130 -20.36 -11.90 -0.59
N SER A 131 -19.62 -11.45 0.42
CA SER A 131 -19.97 -11.62 1.83
C SER A 131 -21.17 -10.75 2.22
N GLU A 132 -21.17 -9.48 1.80
CA GLU A 132 -22.25 -8.54 2.11
C GLU A 132 -23.58 -8.95 1.47
N THR A 133 -23.55 -9.42 0.22
CA THR A 133 -24.74 -9.96 -0.45
C THR A 133 -25.29 -11.21 0.24
N ARG A 134 -24.43 -12.14 0.65
CA ARG A 134 -24.84 -13.30 1.47
C ARG A 134 -25.44 -12.87 2.80
N HIS A 135 -24.81 -11.91 3.49
CA HIS A 135 -25.31 -11.40 4.77
C HIS A 135 -26.69 -10.75 4.61
N ARG A 136 -26.90 -9.93 3.58
CA ARG A 136 -28.20 -9.33 3.26
C ARG A 136 -29.27 -10.40 3.03
N HIS A 137 -28.96 -11.43 2.23
CA HIS A 137 -29.86 -12.55 2.00
C HIS A 137 -30.23 -13.31 3.29
N VAL A 138 -29.26 -13.51 4.20
CA VAL A 138 -29.51 -14.12 5.51
C VAL A 138 -30.43 -13.25 6.36
N LEU A 139 -30.21 -11.93 6.40
CA LEU A 139 -31.09 -11.01 7.14
C LEU A 139 -32.51 -10.97 6.58
N GLU A 140 -32.67 -10.93 5.25
CA GLU A 140 -33.98 -11.00 4.58
C GLU A 140 -34.68 -12.34 4.86
N SER A 141 -33.93 -13.44 4.84
CA SER A 141 -34.44 -14.76 5.20
C SER A 141 -34.91 -14.76 6.65
N LEU A 142 -34.09 -14.32 7.60
CA LEU A 142 -34.45 -14.24 9.03
C LEU A 142 -35.69 -13.38 9.26
N ALA A 143 -35.79 -12.21 8.61
CA ALA A 143 -36.99 -11.37 8.69
C ALA A 143 -38.23 -12.11 8.16
N SER A 144 -38.10 -12.85 7.05
CA SER A 144 -39.21 -13.63 6.50
C SER A 144 -39.65 -14.77 7.44
N TRP A 145 -38.71 -15.46 8.08
CA TRP A 145 -39.00 -16.53 9.05
C TRP A 145 -39.65 -15.97 10.32
N LYS A 146 -39.16 -14.83 10.81
CA LYS A 146 -39.74 -14.13 11.96
C LYS A 146 -41.20 -13.73 11.67
N ASN A 147 -41.46 -13.10 10.52
CA ASN A 147 -42.82 -12.71 10.14
C ASN A 147 -43.76 -13.92 10.01
N ARG A 148 -43.27 -15.05 9.47
CA ARG A 148 -44.05 -16.29 9.41
C ARG A 148 -44.36 -16.85 10.80
N ALA A 149 -43.39 -16.83 11.71
CA ALA A 149 -43.57 -17.28 13.08
C ALA A 149 -44.59 -16.41 13.84
N GLU A 150 -44.48 -15.08 13.74
CA GLU A 150 -45.43 -14.13 14.34
C GLU A 150 -46.85 -14.32 13.79
N HIS A 151 -46.98 -14.56 12.48
CA HIS A 151 -48.29 -14.82 11.87
C HIS A 151 -48.87 -16.18 12.30
N ALA A 152 -48.03 -17.21 12.46
CA ALA A 152 -48.46 -18.50 12.99
C ALA A 152 -48.93 -18.38 14.44
N GLU A 153 -48.19 -17.65 15.27
CA GLU A 153 -48.53 -17.36 16.67
C GLU A 153 -49.87 -16.60 16.78
N HIS A 154 -50.08 -15.59 15.93
CA HIS A 154 -51.34 -14.86 15.89
C HIS A 154 -52.53 -15.77 15.55
N ARG A 155 -52.36 -16.69 14.58
CA ARG A 155 -53.40 -17.65 14.20
C ARG A 155 -53.72 -18.66 15.30
N VAL A 156 -52.71 -19.14 16.04
CA VAL A 156 -52.92 -19.98 17.23
C VAL A 156 -53.77 -19.22 18.25
N LYS A 157 -53.39 -17.99 18.56
CA LYS A 157 -54.06 -17.13 19.55
C LYS A 157 -55.50 -16.76 19.16
N GLU A 158 -55.78 -16.61 17.87
CA GLU A 158 -57.14 -16.43 17.35
C GLU A 158 -57.98 -17.71 17.44
N LEU A 159 -57.40 -18.88 17.14
CA LEU A 159 -58.08 -20.16 17.30
C LEU A 159 -58.42 -20.43 18.76
N GLU A 160 -57.50 -20.16 19.69
CA GLU A 160 -57.74 -20.24 21.15
C GLU A 160 -58.87 -19.32 21.62
N ARG A 161 -59.03 -18.14 20.99
CA ARG A 161 -60.13 -17.21 21.31
C ARG A 161 -61.48 -17.59 20.71
N THR A 162 -61.50 -18.34 19.61
CA THR A 162 -62.71 -18.59 18.80
C THR A 162 -63.28 -19.99 18.94
N THR A 163 -62.56 -20.95 19.55
CA THR A 163 -63.08 -22.30 19.80
C THR A 163 -63.64 -22.46 21.22
N PRO A 164 -64.97 -22.63 21.41
CA PRO A 164 -65.49 -23.20 22.65
C PRO A 164 -65.07 -24.68 22.72
N LYS A 165 -64.68 -25.14 23.93
CA LYS A 165 -64.30 -26.53 24.25
C LYS A 165 -65.26 -27.55 23.60
N GLY A 166 -64.91 -28.12 22.45
CA GLY A 166 -65.77 -29.06 21.74
C GLY A 166 -65.27 -29.54 20.37
N SER A 167 -64.50 -30.62 20.39
CA SER A 167 -64.45 -31.75 19.43
C SER A 167 -63.76 -31.72 18.06
N GLU A 168 -63.15 -30.64 17.53
CA GLU A 168 -62.32 -30.76 16.29
C GLU A 168 -60.96 -30.01 16.31
N ALA A 169 -60.58 -29.39 17.43
CA ALA A 169 -59.39 -28.51 17.52
C ALA A 169 -58.06 -29.19 17.86
N GLU A 170 -58.08 -30.41 18.41
CA GLU A 170 -56.85 -31.10 18.87
C GLU A 170 -55.81 -31.46 17.77
N PRO A 171 -56.18 -31.96 16.57
CA PRO A 171 -55.18 -32.37 15.59
C PRO A 171 -54.46 -31.18 14.94
N ARG A 172 -55.05 -29.99 14.95
CA ARG A 172 -54.42 -28.75 14.43
C ARG A 172 -53.54 -28.08 15.47
N ALA A 173 -53.93 -28.09 16.74
CA ALA A 173 -53.11 -27.57 17.82
C ALA A 173 -51.80 -28.36 17.95
N THR A 174 -51.88 -29.70 17.88
CA THR A 174 -50.70 -30.58 17.90
C THR A 174 -49.78 -30.39 16.68
N GLN A 175 -50.31 -30.12 15.49
CA GLN A 175 -49.49 -29.75 14.32
C GLN A 175 -48.75 -28.41 14.51
N LEU A 176 -49.41 -27.41 15.10
CA LEU A 176 -48.79 -26.11 15.35
C LEU A 176 -47.70 -26.19 16.43
N GLU A 177 -47.89 -27.02 17.45
CA GLU A 177 -46.85 -27.29 18.45
C GLU A 177 -45.62 -27.97 17.83
N GLN A 178 -45.82 -28.91 16.90
CA GLN A 178 -44.74 -29.52 16.13
C GLN A 178 -44.01 -28.49 15.26
N ASP A 179 -44.73 -27.61 14.56
CA ASP A 179 -44.13 -26.55 13.74
C ASP A 179 -43.34 -25.54 14.60
N VAL A 180 -43.84 -25.17 15.78
CA VAL A 180 -43.12 -24.28 16.71
C VAL A 180 -41.84 -24.96 17.22
N SER A 181 -41.90 -26.25 17.57
CA SER A 181 -40.72 -27.00 18.03
C SER A 181 -39.65 -27.12 16.94
N THR A 182 -40.05 -27.38 15.69
CA THR A 182 -39.11 -27.48 14.57
C THR A 182 -38.49 -26.13 14.23
N LEU A 183 -39.26 -25.04 14.28
CA LEU A 183 -38.76 -23.68 14.08
C LEU A 183 -37.81 -23.23 15.19
N THR A 184 -38.10 -23.58 16.45
CA THR A 184 -37.18 -23.28 17.57
C THR A 184 -35.88 -24.06 17.45
N GLU A 185 -35.94 -25.33 17.03
CA GLU A 185 -34.73 -26.13 16.79
C GLU A 185 -33.90 -25.58 15.62
N GLN A 186 -34.55 -25.12 14.54
CA GLN A 186 -33.89 -24.44 13.43
C GLN A 186 -33.23 -23.12 13.85
N LEU A 187 -33.92 -22.31 14.68
CA LEU A 187 -33.35 -21.08 15.25
C LEU A 187 -32.10 -21.38 16.10
N ALA A 188 -32.17 -22.39 16.96
CA ALA A 188 -31.03 -22.80 17.78
C ALA A 188 -29.83 -23.29 16.94
N ARG A 189 -30.10 -23.98 15.82
CA ARG A 189 -29.06 -24.40 14.87
C ARG A 189 -28.42 -23.21 14.17
N VAL A 190 -29.22 -22.23 13.72
CA VAL A 190 -28.72 -21.02 13.05
C VAL A 190 -27.92 -20.14 14.02
N GLN A 191 -28.36 -20.00 15.27
CA GLN A 191 -27.62 -19.25 16.29
C GLN A 191 -26.25 -19.89 16.58
N ARG A 192 -26.18 -21.21 16.71
CA ARG A 192 -24.89 -21.92 16.84
C ARG A 192 -23.99 -21.72 15.63
N ALA A 193 -24.52 -21.90 14.42
CA ALA A 193 -23.75 -21.67 13.20
C ALA A 193 -23.24 -20.23 13.07
N LEU A 194 -24.02 -19.23 13.53
CA LEU A 194 -23.59 -17.84 13.55
C LEU A 194 -22.45 -17.60 14.56
N GLY A 195 -22.54 -18.21 15.75
CA GLY A 195 -21.48 -18.16 16.76
C GLY A 195 -20.18 -18.79 16.26
N ASP A 196 -20.27 -19.96 15.61
CA ASP A 196 -19.11 -20.64 15.04
C ASP A 196 -18.44 -19.82 13.91
N GLU A 197 -19.23 -19.17 13.05
CA GLU A 197 -18.70 -18.27 12.02
C GLU A 197 -18.10 -16.98 12.60
N GLN A 198 -18.66 -16.44 13.68
CA GLN A 198 -18.07 -15.30 14.39
C GLN A 198 -16.72 -15.67 15.01
N ALA A 199 -16.61 -16.85 15.64
CA ALA A 199 -15.36 -17.35 16.18
C ALA A 199 -14.30 -17.51 15.06
N ARG A 200 -14.66 -18.14 13.93
CA ARG A 200 -13.75 -18.27 12.78
C ARG A 200 -13.28 -16.93 12.22
N ARG A 201 -14.15 -15.92 12.19
CA ARG A 201 -13.77 -14.57 11.75
C ARG A 201 -12.79 -13.92 12.71
N ALA A 202 -13.02 -14.05 14.03
CA ALA A 202 -12.10 -13.53 15.04
C ALA A 202 -10.71 -14.19 14.92
N ASP A 203 -10.66 -15.52 14.76
CA ASP A 203 -9.39 -16.24 14.57
C ASP A 203 -8.64 -15.77 13.31
N LEU A 204 -9.37 -15.52 12.21
CA LEU A 204 -8.79 -15.07 10.94
C LEU A 204 -8.31 -13.60 11.03
N GLU A 205 -9.03 -12.74 11.73
CA GLU A 205 -8.63 -11.36 12.03
C GLU A 205 -7.36 -11.35 12.91
N GLU A 206 -7.28 -12.21 13.92
CA GLU A 206 -6.08 -12.34 14.76
C GLU A 206 -4.86 -12.79 13.94
N GLN A 207 -5.03 -13.79 13.07
CA GLN A 207 -3.96 -14.23 12.16
C GLN A 207 -3.51 -13.13 11.20
N MET A 208 -4.45 -12.36 10.66
CA MET A 208 -4.15 -11.21 9.80
C MET A 208 -3.37 -10.14 10.56
N HIS A 209 -3.78 -9.80 11.78
CA HIS A 209 -3.07 -8.84 12.62
C HIS A 209 -1.65 -9.30 12.97
N ALA A 210 -1.47 -10.59 13.30
CA ALA A 210 -0.14 -11.16 13.53
C ALA A 210 0.73 -11.11 12.27
N TYR A 211 0.16 -11.37 11.09
CA TYR A 211 0.88 -11.27 9.82
C TYR A 211 1.34 -9.83 9.53
N THR A 212 0.44 -8.85 9.66
CA THR A 212 0.76 -7.43 9.42
C THR A 212 1.77 -6.91 10.41
N ALA A 213 1.67 -7.28 11.70
CA ALA A 213 2.64 -6.87 12.72
C ALA A 213 4.05 -7.40 12.40
N ASN A 214 4.16 -8.65 11.91
CA ASN A 214 5.42 -9.23 11.49
C ASN A 214 5.98 -8.56 10.22
N GLU A 215 5.11 -8.15 9.29
CA GLU A 215 5.52 -7.41 8.10
C GLU A 215 6.04 -6.01 8.45
N ASP A 216 5.33 -5.29 9.32
CA ASP A 216 5.73 -3.99 9.85
C ASP A 216 7.07 -4.08 10.58
N GLU A 217 7.28 -5.10 11.42
CA GLU A 217 8.55 -5.29 12.11
C GLU A 217 9.71 -5.50 11.12
N ARG A 218 9.50 -6.29 10.06
CA ARG A 218 10.51 -6.48 9.00
C ARG A 218 10.77 -5.21 8.22
N ALA A 219 9.73 -4.42 7.92
CA ALA A 219 9.86 -3.15 7.24
C ALA A 219 10.65 -2.14 8.10
N ILE A 220 10.36 -2.06 9.40
CA ILE A 220 11.10 -1.23 10.36
C ILE A 220 12.57 -1.66 10.40
N ARG A 221 12.86 -2.96 10.51
CA ARG A 221 14.25 -3.46 10.51
C ARG A 221 15.02 -3.06 9.25
N ARG A 222 14.42 -3.24 8.06
CA ARG A 222 15.03 -2.82 6.79
C ARG A 222 15.27 -1.32 6.72
N MET A 223 14.31 -0.51 7.17
CA MET A 223 14.46 0.94 7.21
C MET A 223 15.65 1.35 8.11
N TYR A 224 15.81 0.73 9.28
CA TYR A 224 16.96 1.00 10.15
C TYR A 224 18.28 0.50 9.58
N GLU A 225 18.28 -0.64 8.90
CA GLU A 225 19.43 -1.16 8.17
C GLU A 225 19.89 -0.16 7.10
N ASP A 226 18.97 0.35 6.26
CA ASP A 226 19.28 1.32 5.21
C ASP A 226 19.79 2.66 5.79
N LEU A 227 19.17 3.13 6.89
CA LEU A 227 19.53 4.41 7.51
C LEU A 227 20.84 4.37 8.28
N THR A 228 21.19 3.24 8.88
CA THR A 228 22.30 3.16 9.84
C THR A 228 23.44 2.26 9.39
N GLY A 229 23.22 1.39 8.40
CA GLY A 229 24.15 0.35 7.95
C GLY A 229 24.27 -0.85 8.90
N PHE A 230 23.58 -0.84 10.06
CA PHE A 230 23.61 -1.94 11.01
C PHE A 230 22.46 -2.93 10.75
N MET A 231 22.81 -4.18 10.48
CA MET A 231 21.88 -5.29 10.32
C MET A 231 21.93 -6.19 11.56
N VAL A 232 20.79 -6.31 12.25
CA VAL A 232 20.63 -7.30 13.33
C VAL A 232 20.28 -8.65 12.71
N ARG A 233 21.23 -9.59 12.72
CA ARG A 233 21.06 -10.93 12.15
C ARG A 233 20.23 -11.85 13.02
N GLN A 234 20.54 -11.85 14.31
CA GLN A 234 20.01 -12.82 15.26
C GLN A 234 19.91 -12.19 16.63
N VAL A 235 18.89 -12.58 17.38
CA VAL A 235 18.69 -12.19 18.77
C VAL A 235 18.61 -13.46 19.60
N ASP A 236 19.59 -13.67 20.46
CA ASP A 236 19.66 -14.82 21.36
C ASP A 236 19.25 -14.41 22.77
N LEU A 237 18.73 -15.37 23.53
CA LEU A 237 18.53 -15.25 24.97
C LEU A 237 19.52 -16.20 25.68
N PRO A 238 20.77 -15.78 25.92
CA PRO A 238 21.76 -16.63 26.58
C PRO A 238 21.33 -17.07 27.98
N HIS A 239 20.62 -16.21 28.71
CA HIS A 239 20.10 -16.50 30.05
C HIS A 239 18.58 -16.29 30.06
N PRO A 240 17.77 -17.35 29.89
CA PRO A 240 16.32 -17.23 29.80
C PRO A 240 15.69 -16.70 31.10
N GLU A 241 16.35 -16.90 32.25
CA GLU A 241 15.86 -16.43 33.56
C GLU A 241 16.00 -14.91 33.74
N GLU A 242 17.06 -14.31 33.17
CA GLU A 242 17.33 -12.87 33.31
C GLU A 242 16.72 -12.05 32.17
N ALA A 243 16.17 -12.72 31.16
CA ALA A 243 15.59 -12.14 29.94
C ALA A 243 16.56 -11.21 29.18
N HIS A 244 17.87 -11.35 29.40
CA HIS A 244 18.91 -10.58 28.74
C HIS A 244 19.08 -11.03 27.30
N ARG A 245 18.96 -10.08 26.38
CA ARG A 245 19.08 -10.34 24.94
C ARG A 245 20.51 -10.09 24.47
N ARG A 246 20.99 -10.97 23.60
CA ARG A 246 22.23 -10.80 22.84
C ARG A 246 21.91 -10.60 21.37
N TYR A 247 22.22 -9.42 20.86
CA TYR A 247 22.00 -9.02 19.48
C TYR A 247 23.27 -9.25 18.67
N HIS A 248 23.19 -10.05 17.61
CA HIS A 248 24.29 -10.23 16.65
C HIS A 248 24.14 -9.25 15.51
N ILE A 249 25.13 -8.39 15.34
CA ILE A 249 25.07 -7.24 14.43
C ILE A 249 26.17 -7.38 13.39
N VAL A 250 25.81 -7.12 12.14
CA VAL A 250 26.75 -6.93 11.04
C VAL A 250 26.59 -5.51 10.53
N PHE A 251 27.71 -4.82 10.37
CA PHE A 251 27.76 -3.55 9.70
C PHE A 251 28.08 -3.78 8.22
N THR A 252 27.21 -3.30 7.34
CA THR A 252 27.35 -3.44 5.88
C THR A 252 27.08 -2.10 5.22
N GLY A 253 28.14 -1.37 4.87
CA GLY A 253 28.05 -0.08 4.18
C GLY A 253 29.05 -0.02 3.03
N ALA A 254 28.64 0.54 1.88
CA ALA A 254 29.49 0.58 0.68
C ALA A 254 30.86 1.25 0.94
N ASP A 255 30.83 2.38 1.65
CA ASP A 255 32.01 3.19 2.00
C ASP A 255 32.64 2.77 3.34
N PHE A 256 32.29 1.59 3.86
CA PHE A 256 32.69 1.14 5.18
C PHE A 256 33.26 -0.28 5.16
N TYR A 257 34.05 -0.61 6.17
CA TYR A 257 34.51 -1.98 6.39
C TYR A 257 33.39 -2.86 6.94
N ASP A 258 33.27 -4.07 6.41
CA ASP A 258 32.36 -5.07 6.96
C ASP A 258 32.85 -5.48 8.35
N PHE A 259 32.01 -5.30 9.36
CA PHE A 259 32.40 -5.57 10.74
C PHE A 259 31.28 -6.27 11.50
N GLN A 260 31.65 -7.26 12.32
CA GLN A 260 30.70 -8.08 13.06
C GLN A 260 30.95 -7.97 14.55
N PHE A 261 29.89 -7.82 15.32
CA PHE A 261 29.95 -7.76 16.79
C PHE A 261 28.63 -8.20 17.41
N SER A 262 28.63 -8.46 18.71
CA SER A 262 27.42 -8.64 19.49
C SER A 262 27.27 -7.57 20.55
N LEU A 263 26.02 -7.22 20.86
CA LEU A 263 25.65 -6.43 22.04
C LEU A 263 24.80 -7.29 22.95
N GLU A 264 25.23 -7.46 24.19
CA GLU A 264 24.48 -8.19 25.22
C GLU A 264 23.98 -7.25 26.29
N GLU A 265 22.71 -7.37 26.65
CA GLU A 265 22.13 -6.67 27.79
C GLU A 265 22.68 -7.25 29.10
N SER A 266 23.05 -6.39 30.03
CA SER A 266 23.56 -6.81 31.34
C SER A 266 23.12 -5.83 32.41
N LYS A 267 22.84 -6.32 33.62
CA LYS A 267 22.60 -5.47 34.79
C LYS A 267 23.83 -5.42 35.68
N LEU A 268 24.18 -4.23 36.14
CA LEU A 268 25.23 -4.03 37.13
C LEU A 268 24.62 -3.50 38.42
N HIS A 269 24.91 -4.17 39.53
CA HIS A 269 24.60 -3.62 40.86
C HIS A 269 25.70 -2.64 41.24
N VAL A 270 25.35 -1.35 41.32
CA VAL A 270 26.26 -0.29 41.72
C VAL A 270 25.88 0.16 43.13
N SER A 271 26.86 0.20 44.03
CA SER A 271 26.67 0.77 45.37
C SER A 271 26.50 2.28 45.26
N SER A 272 25.33 2.78 45.65
CA SER A 272 25.07 4.22 45.75
C SER A 272 25.82 4.81 46.95
N SER A 273 26.21 6.08 46.85
CA SER A 273 26.84 6.84 47.93
C SER A 273 25.97 6.92 49.19
N ASP A 274 24.66 6.71 49.04
CA ASP A 274 23.67 6.71 50.14
C ASP A 274 23.44 5.31 50.77
N GLY A 275 24.30 4.34 50.44
CA GLY A 275 24.24 2.97 50.99
C GLY A 275 23.19 2.05 50.35
N GLY A 276 22.39 2.55 49.40
CA GLY A 276 21.46 1.75 48.59
C GLY A 276 22.14 1.06 47.40
N GLN A 277 21.71 -0.14 47.02
CA GLN A 277 22.11 -0.73 45.74
C GLN A 277 21.21 -0.19 44.63
N VAL A 278 21.82 0.39 43.60
CA VAL A 278 21.12 0.81 42.38
C VAL A 278 21.48 -0.17 41.26
N VAL A 279 20.46 -0.73 40.63
CA VAL A 279 20.64 -1.58 39.44
C VAL A 279 20.76 -0.67 38.23
N ARG A 280 21.86 -0.78 37.51
CA ARG A 280 22.12 -0.04 36.28
C ARG A 280 22.08 -0.99 35.09
N ASP A 281 21.37 -0.59 34.04
CA ASP A 281 21.35 -1.31 32.77
C ASP A 281 22.58 -0.93 31.94
N ASP A 282 23.38 -1.94 31.59
CA ASP A 282 24.58 -1.85 30.79
C ASP A 282 24.44 -2.69 29.51
N PHE A 283 25.26 -2.39 28.52
CA PHE A 283 25.55 -3.26 27.40
C PHE A 283 26.97 -3.80 27.51
N VAL A 284 27.15 -5.03 27.04
CA VAL A 284 28.44 -5.67 26.83
C VAL A 284 28.65 -5.81 25.33
N TYR A 285 29.62 -5.08 24.79
CA TYR A 285 30.04 -5.15 23.40
C TYR A 285 31.11 -6.21 23.22
N MET A 286 30.93 -7.07 22.23
CA MET A 286 31.84 -8.17 21.90
C MET A 286 32.17 -8.14 20.40
N PRO A 287 33.38 -7.71 20.00
CA PRO A 287 33.78 -7.71 18.60
C PRO A 287 34.10 -9.13 18.11
N HIS A 288 33.64 -9.46 16.90
CA HIS A 288 33.94 -10.74 16.25
C HIS A 288 35.01 -10.56 15.18
N ILE A 289 36.24 -10.32 15.64
CA ILE A 289 37.38 -10.05 14.75
C ILE A 289 37.75 -11.31 13.97
N ASN A 290 37.79 -11.21 12.66
CA ASN A 290 38.32 -12.22 11.77
C ASN A 290 39.50 -11.63 11.00
N HIS A 291 40.72 -12.09 11.29
CA HIS A 291 41.94 -11.53 10.70
C HIS A 291 41.99 -11.57 9.17
N ALA A 292 41.28 -12.48 8.51
CA ALA A 292 41.21 -12.53 7.05
C ALA A 292 40.19 -11.52 6.50
N ARG A 293 38.99 -11.44 7.08
CA ARG A 293 37.92 -10.52 6.65
C ARG A 293 38.28 -9.07 6.99
N ASP A 294 38.80 -8.85 8.19
CA ASP A 294 39.01 -7.52 8.77
C ASP A 294 40.43 -7.00 8.52
N ALA A 295 41.25 -7.70 7.72
CA ALA A 295 42.64 -7.35 7.46
C ALA A 295 42.82 -5.89 7.02
N HIS A 296 41.96 -5.40 6.13
CA HIS A 296 42.02 -4.03 5.65
C HIS A 296 41.63 -3.01 6.73
N LEU A 297 40.62 -3.30 7.55
CA LEU A 297 40.22 -2.45 8.68
C LEU A 297 41.37 -2.34 9.69
N LEU A 298 41.96 -3.48 10.07
CA LEU A 298 43.07 -3.54 11.01
C LEU A 298 44.32 -2.82 10.47
N ALA A 299 44.59 -2.89 9.17
CA ALA A 299 45.71 -2.20 8.53
C ALA A 299 45.49 -0.68 8.39
N SER A 300 44.24 -0.21 8.34
CA SER A 300 43.91 1.21 8.14
C SER A 300 44.29 2.12 9.30
N GLY A 301 44.40 1.58 10.52
CA GLY A 301 44.62 2.35 11.74
C GLY A 301 43.45 3.26 12.14
N HIS A 302 42.28 3.16 11.48
CA HIS A 302 41.09 3.96 11.80
C HIS A 302 40.31 3.43 13.01
N MET A 303 40.56 2.18 13.42
CA MET A 303 39.87 1.50 14.51
C MET A 303 40.68 1.60 15.82
N PRO A 304 40.21 2.38 16.82
CA PRO A 304 40.81 2.37 18.14
C PRO A 304 40.84 0.98 18.80
N ASP A 305 41.90 0.69 19.54
CA ASP A 305 42.11 -0.61 20.21
C ASP A 305 40.94 -1.04 21.09
N HIS A 306 40.29 -0.10 21.77
CA HIS A 306 39.16 -0.41 22.64
C HIS A 306 37.97 -1.01 21.86
N PHE A 307 37.76 -0.67 20.58
CA PHE A 307 36.72 -1.32 19.76
C PHE A 307 37.09 -2.73 19.30
N LEU A 308 38.35 -3.13 19.47
CA LEU A 308 38.82 -4.49 19.20
C LEU A 308 38.72 -5.40 20.43
N GLU A 309 38.39 -4.82 21.58
CA GLU A 309 38.24 -5.54 22.85
C GLU A 309 36.77 -5.57 23.31
N GLN A 310 36.49 -6.48 24.24
CA GLN A 310 35.19 -6.53 24.90
C GLN A 310 35.07 -5.36 25.87
N ILE A 311 34.03 -4.54 25.70
CA ILE A 311 33.78 -3.38 26.57
C ILE A 311 32.39 -3.49 27.19
N ARG A 312 32.29 -3.13 28.46
CA ARG A 312 31.02 -2.90 29.14
C ARG A 312 30.77 -1.40 29.30
N PHE A 313 29.58 -0.93 28.95
CA PHE A 313 29.21 0.48 29.09
C PHE A 313 27.73 0.63 29.44
N GLU A 314 27.35 1.78 30.01
CA GLU A 314 25.97 2.08 30.40
C GLU A 314 25.04 2.19 29.18
N ARG A 315 23.80 1.71 29.30
CA ARG A 315 22.79 1.77 28.22
C ARG A 315 22.59 3.18 27.67
N GLY A 316 22.65 4.22 28.51
CA GLY A 316 22.57 5.62 28.09
C GLY A 316 23.72 6.10 27.18
N ALA A 317 24.84 5.38 27.16
CA ALA A 317 26.00 5.69 26.30
C ALA A 317 25.94 4.97 24.94
N ALA A 318 24.96 4.09 24.70
CA ALA A 318 24.88 3.25 23.50
C ALA A 318 24.92 4.04 22.19
N THR A 319 24.17 5.14 22.09
CA THR A 319 24.16 5.98 20.89
C THR A 319 25.52 6.61 20.63
N LYS A 320 26.20 7.09 21.68
CA LYS A 320 27.53 7.70 21.56
C LYS A 320 28.57 6.66 21.13
N PHE A 321 28.50 5.47 21.72
CA PHE A 321 29.32 4.32 21.35
C PHE A 321 29.13 3.95 19.88
N LEU A 322 27.89 3.75 19.43
CA LEU A 322 27.58 3.39 18.05
C LEU A 322 28.01 4.47 17.05
N MET A 323 27.84 5.76 17.37
CA MET A 323 28.31 6.84 16.50
C MET A 323 29.84 6.88 16.40
N ALA A 324 30.56 6.59 17.48
CA ALA A 324 32.01 6.51 17.47
C ALA A 324 32.49 5.30 16.65
N LEU A 325 31.87 4.13 16.85
CA LEU A 325 32.13 2.92 16.06
C LEU A 325 31.84 3.12 14.57
N HIS A 326 30.72 3.75 14.23
CA HIS A 326 30.38 4.04 12.84
C HIS A 326 31.43 4.93 12.15
N ARG A 327 32.01 5.90 12.88
CA ARG A 327 33.07 6.76 12.33
C ARG A 327 34.38 6.00 12.11
N SER A 328 34.72 5.05 12.98
CA SER A 328 35.95 4.25 12.85
C SER A 328 35.87 3.19 11.76
N LEU A 329 34.67 2.82 11.33
CA LEU A 329 34.45 1.84 10.26
C LEU A 329 34.49 2.45 8.85
N LYS A 330 34.64 3.77 8.72
CA LYS A 330 34.68 4.45 7.42
C LYS A 330 36.01 4.18 6.70
N LYS A 331 35.95 3.87 5.41
CA LYS A 331 37.11 3.61 4.55
C LYS A 331 37.88 4.89 4.18
#